data_AF-A0A150P824-F1
#
_entry.id   AF-A0A150P824-F1
#
_cell.length_a   1.000
_cell.length_b   1.000
_cell.length_c   1.000
_cell.angle_alpha   90.00
_cell.angle_beta   90.00
_cell.angle_gamma   90.00
#
_symmetry.space_group_name_H-M   'P 1'
#
loop_
_entity.id
_entity.type
_entity.pdbx_description
1 polymer ?
#
loop_
_entity_poly.entity_id
_entity_poly.type
_entity_poly.pdbx_seq_one_letter_code
_entity_poly.pdbx_strand_id
1 'polypeptide(L)'
;MPPPISDALSTLSDRGLRRLLGARTFLRGLEYFRRRVVEDISINETMASGTVRAADSEPYPVKVELSPDGIQSQCSCPAFQKAGQHCKHVAALLISIRDQARGA
;
A
#
# COMPACT_ATOMS: atom_id res chain seq x y z
N MET A 1 5.61 4.70 20.07
CA MET A 1 6.02 5.57 18.96
C MET A 1 5.50 4.92 17.69
N PRO A 2 4.76 5.63 16.83
CA PRO A 2 4.39 5.09 15.53
C PRO A 2 5.67 4.78 14.73
N PRO A 3 5.69 3.70 13.94
CA PRO A 3 6.87 3.37 13.15
C PRO A 3 7.18 4.48 12.11
N PRO A 4 8.46 4.79 11.83
CA PRO A 4 8.85 5.87 10.92
C PRO A 4 8.18 5.80 9.54
N ILE A 5 7.92 4.60 9.00
CA ILE A 5 7.18 4.44 7.75
C ILE A 5 5.75 4.96 7.83
N SER A 6 5.05 4.72 8.95
CA SER A 6 3.67 5.22 9.12
C SER A 6 3.64 6.74 9.24
N ASP A 7 4.63 7.33 9.92
CA ASP A 7 4.77 8.79 10.05
C ASP A 7 5.12 9.45 8.71
N ALA A 8 6.06 8.85 7.97
CA ALA A 8 6.41 9.26 6.61
C ALA A 8 5.20 9.16 5.65
N LEU A 9 4.37 8.12 5.78
CA LEU A 9 3.15 7.96 4.98
C LEU A 9 2.05 8.94 5.40
N SER A 10 1.94 9.25 6.70
CA SER A 10 1.01 10.26 7.23
C SER A 10 1.34 11.66 6.74
N THR A 11 2.62 12.02 6.72
CA THR A 11 3.14 13.27 6.18
C THR A 11 3.08 13.33 4.64
N LEU A 12 3.08 12.17 3.96
CA LEU A 12 2.82 12.10 2.52
C LEU A 12 1.38 12.55 2.18
N SER A 13 1.29 13.48 1.23
CA SER A 13 0.00 13.95 0.70
C SER A 13 -0.56 13.00 -0.36
N ASP A 14 -1.88 13.01 -0.53
CA ASP A 14 -2.60 12.28 -1.60
C ASP A 14 -2.07 12.60 -3.00
N ARG A 15 -1.64 13.84 -3.24
CA ARG A 15 -0.93 14.22 -4.48
C ARG A 15 0.37 13.44 -4.67
N GLY A 16 1.14 13.20 -3.61
CA GLY A 16 2.38 12.43 -3.65
C GLY A 16 2.11 10.97 -4.01
N LEU A 17 1.16 10.33 -3.32
CA LEU A 17 0.70 8.98 -3.63
C LEU A 17 0.14 8.86 -5.04
N ARG A 18 -0.68 9.81 -5.50
CA ARG A 18 -1.23 9.84 -6.85
C ARG A 18 -0.16 9.99 -7.93
N ARG A 19 0.91 10.75 -7.65
CA ARG A 19 2.03 10.96 -8.58
C ARG A 19 2.95 9.74 -8.62
N LEU A 20 3.16 9.09 -7.48
CA LEU A 20 4.00 7.90 -7.35
C LEU A 20 3.32 6.65 -7.94
N LEU A 21 2.08 6.38 -7.55
CA LEU A 21 1.32 5.20 -8.00
C LEU A 21 0.68 5.39 -9.37
N GLY A 22 0.44 6.64 -9.77
CA GLY A 22 -0.38 7.01 -10.91
C GLY A 22 -1.87 7.10 -10.54
N ALA A 23 -2.58 8.06 -11.15
CA ALA A 23 -3.98 8.34 -10.85
C ALA A 23 -4.90 7.13 -11.03
N ARG A 24 -4.70 6.32 -12.08
CA ARG A 24 -5.49 5.12 -12.37
C ARG A 24 -5.29 4.04 -11.30
N THR A 25 -4.05 3.80 -10.88
CA THR A 25 -3.70 2.82 -9.85
C THR A 25 -4.24 3.25 -8.49
N PHE A 26 -4.11 4.53 -8.16
CA PHE A 26 -4.63 5.09 -6.92
C PHE A 26 -6.16 4.94 -6.80
N LEU A 27 -6.91 5.25 -7.87
CA LEU A 27 -8.36 5.07 -7.90
C LEU A 27 -8.76 3.60 -7.69
N ARG A 28 -8.06 2.66 -8.34
CA ARG A 28 -8.28 1.22 -8.14
C ARG A 28 -7.95 0.79 -6.70
N GLY A 29 -6.85 1.30 -6.14
CA GLY A 29 -6.45 1.03 -4.76
C GLY A 29 -7.48 1.54 -3.75
N LEU A 30 -8.04 2.73 -3.97
CA LEU A 30 -9.12 3.29 -3.16
C LEU A 30 -10.38 2.41 -3.14
N GLU A 31 -10.72 1.80 -4.28
CA GLU A 31 -11.87 0.89 -4.36
C GLU A 31 -11.64 -0.37 -3.52
N TYR A 32 -10.43 -0.93 -3.55
CA TYR A 32 -10.04 -2.08 -2.73
C TYR A 32 -10.00 -1.72 -1.24
N PHE A 33 -9.45 -0.55 -0.90
CA PHE A 33 -9.47 -0.02 0.45
C PHE A 33 -10.91 0.15 0.99
N ARG A 34 -11.80 0.76 0.19
CA ARG A 34 -13.23 0.92 0.54
C ARG A 34 -13.94 -0.40 0.77
N ARG A 35 -13.55 -1.45 0.04
CA ARG A 35 -14.06 -2.81 0.23
C ARG A 35 -13.49 -3.53 1.46
N ARG A 36 -12.54 -2.91 2.20
CA ARG A 36 -11.85 -3.51 3.36
C ARG A 36 -11.29 -4.90 3.09
N VAL A 37 -10.72 -5.08 1.90
CA VAL A 37 -10.09 -6.35 1.49
C VAL A 37 -8.63 -6.46 1.91
N VAL A 38 -8.06 -5.39 2.49
CA VAL A 38 -6.70 -5.40 3.03
C VAL A 38 -6.78 -5.79 4.50
N GLU A 39 -6.12 -6.88 4.84
CA GLU A 39 -6.07 -7.48 6.17
C GLU A 39 -4.63 -7.74 6.58
N ASP A 40 -4.44 -8.14 7.84
CA ASP A 40 -3.13 -8.53 8.37
C ASP A 40 -2.05 -7.46 8.14
N ILE A 41 -2.41 -6.19 8.33
CA ILE A 41 -1.51 -5.06 8.11
C ILE A 41 -0.51 -5.03 9.26
N SER A 42 0.75 -5.30 8.96
CA SER A 42 1.87 -5.29 9.89
C SER A 42 2.84 -4.18 9.53
N ILE A 43 2.94 -3.16 10.37
CA ILE A 43 3.80 -2.00 10.12
C ILE A 43 5.00 -2.11 11.07
N ASN A 44 6.20 -2.22 10.50
CA ASN A 44 7.48 -2.16 11.20
C ASN A 44 8.11 -0.78 11.00
N GLU A 45 9.30 -0.55 11.55
CA GLU A 45 9.95 0.75 11.55
C GLU A 45 10.07 1.38 10.16
N THR A 46 10.68 0.67 9.21
CA THR A 46 10.89 1.16 7.82
C THR A 46 10.17 0.32 6.78
N MET A 47 9.43 -0.71 7.18
CA MET A 47 8.74 -1.63 6.27
C MET A 47 7.32 -1.88 6.76
N ALA A 48 6.36 -1.87 5.87
CA ALA A 48 5.02 -2.33 6.14
C ALA A 48 4.65 -3.50 5.23
N SER A 49 3.93 -4.45 5.78
CA SER A 49 3.40 -5.61 5.09
C SER A 49 1.89 -5.63 5.27
N GLY A 50 1.19 -6.24 4.33
CA GLY A 50 -0.23 -6.49 4.48
C GLY A 50 -0.72 -7.44 3.42
N THR A 51 -1.91 -7.93 3.63
CA THR A 51 -2.43 -9.06 2.89
C THR A 51 -3.72 -8.66 2.22
N VAL A 52 -3.79 -8.75 0.89
CA VAL A 52 -4.96 -8.33 0.13
C VAL A 52 -5.78 -9.56 -0.26
N ARG A 53 -6.93 -9.72 0.37
CA ARG A 53 -7.87 -10.81 0.09
C ARG A 53 -8.59 -10.53 -1.23
N ALA A 54 -8.51 -11.45 -2.19
CA ALA A 54 -9.36 -11.41 -3.37
C ALA A 54 -10.62 -12.23 -3.09
N ALA A 55 -11.78 -11.79 -3.58
CA ALA A 55 -13.05 -12.51 -3.37
C ALA A 55 -13.01 -13.95 -3.91
N ASP A 56 -12.17 -14.21 -4.91
CA ASP A 56 -12.08 -15.47 -5.67
C ASP A 56 -10.68 -16.08 -5.66
N SER A 57 -9.77 -15.61 -4.79
CA SER A 57 -8.39 -16.13 -4.76
C SER A 57 -7.75 -15.98 -3.39
N GLU A 58 -6.68 -16.73 -3.19
CA GLU A 58 -5.87 -16.67 -1.98
C GLU A 58 -5.36 -15.25 -1.68
N PRO A 59 -5.20 -14.92 -0.38
CA PRO A 59 -4.66 -13.64 0.05
C PRO A 59 -3.30 -13.37 -0.59
N TYR A 60 -3.15 -12.21 -1.23
CA TYR A 60 -1.88 -11.80 -1.80
C TYR A 60 -1.08 -11.00 -0.78
N PRO A 61 0.09 -11.48 -0.33
CA PRO A 61 0.97 -10.69 0.50
C PRO A 61 1.57 -9.54 -0.31
N VAL A 62 1.57 -8.38 0.31
CA VAL A 62 2.09 -7.12 -0.22
C VAL A 62 3.03 -6.54 0.81
N LYS A 63 4.18 -6.06 0.36
CA LYS A 63 5.19 -5.42 1.20
C LYS A 63 5.53 -4.06 0.62
N VAL A 64 5.72 -3.09 1.48
CA VAL A 64 6.19 -1.76 1.13
C VAL A 64 7.33 -1.41 2.06
N GLU A 65 8.42 -0.91 1.51
CA GLU A 65 9.59 -0.51 2.25
C GLU A 65 9.86 0.96 1.97
N LEU A 66 10.19 1.71 3.02
CA LEU A 66 10.59 3.09 2.93
C LEU A 66 12.11 3.14 2.85
N SER A 67 12.60 3.58 1.70
CA SER A 67 14.02 3.82 1.46
C SER A 67 14.26 5.34 1.31
N PRO A 68 15.50 5.82 1.51
CA PRO A 68 15.85 7.23 1.27
C PRO A 68 15.62 7.68 -0.18
N ASP A 69 15.67 6.74 -1.14
CA ASP A 69 15.38 6.97 -2.57
C ASP A 69 13.87 7.05 -2.87
N GLY A 70 13.01 6.62 -1.95
CA GLY A 70 11.56 6.63 -2.11
C GLY A 70 10.86 5.40 -1.53
N ILE A 71 9.59 5.22 -1.92
CA ILE A 71 8.76 4.10 -1.47
C ILE A 71 8.94 2.92 -2.43
N GLN A 72 9.55 1.84 -1.95
CA GLN A 72 9.60 0.59 -2.67
C GLN A 72 8.38 -0.26 -2.33
N SER A 73 7.85 -0.96 -3.33
CA SER A 73 6.69 -1.82 -3.14
C SER A 73 6.88 -3.14 -3.86
N GLN A 74 6.52 -4.21 -3.17
CA GLN A 74 6.59 -5.57 -3.66
C GLN A 74 5.24 -6.25 -3.48
N CYS A 75 4.76 -6.90 -4.53
CA CYS A 75 3.49 -7.62 -4.47
C CYS A 75 3.62 -8.93 -5.23
N SER A 76 3.13 -10.02 -4.64
CA SER A 76 3.11 -11.34 -5.28
C SER A 76 2.01 -11.48 -6.34
N CYS A 77 1.33 -10.40 -6.73
CA CYS A 77 0.24 -10.48 -7.70
C CYS A 77 0.74 -10.58 -9.15
N PRO A 78 0.00 -11.31 -10.02
CA PRO A 78 0.41 -11.49 -11.42
C PRO A 78 0.43 -10.17 -12.21
N ALA A 79 -0.37 -9.18 -11.79
CA ALA A 79 -0.35 -7.85 -12.40
C ALA A 79 0.97 -7.10 -12.13
N PHE A 80 1.55 -7.26 -10.94
CA PHE A 80 2.83 -6.66 -10.59
C PHE A 80 3.97 -7.33 -11.38
N GLN A 81 3.97 -8.67 -11.48
CA GLN A 81 4.96 -9.39 -12.28
C GLN A 81 4.87 -9.09 -13.78
N LYS A 82 3.67 -8.86 -14.33
CA LYS A 82 3.49 -8.54 -15.76
C LYS A 82 3.82 -7.10 -16.12
N ALA A 83 3.52 -6.14 -15.24
CA ALA A 83 3.70 -4.71 -15.53
C ALA A 83 4.99 -4.13 -14.93
N GLY A 84 5.61 -4.78 -13.94
CA GLY A 84 6.81 -4.28 -13.26
C GLY A 84 6.60 -2.96 -12.50
N GLN A 85 5.35 -2.57 -12.25
CA GLN A 85 4.97 -1.28 -11.65
C GLN A 85 4.05 -1.47 -10.44
N HIS A 86 3.80 -0.38 -9.70
CA HIS A 86 2.84 -0.35 -8.60
C HIS A 86 1.47 -0.91 -9.01
N CYS A 87 1.02 -1.95 -8.30
CA CYS A 87 -0.27 -2.56 -8.55
C CYS A 87 -1.37 -1.92 -7.68
N LYS A 88 -2.62 -2.22 -8.01
CA LYS A 88 -3.79 -1.79 -7.22
C LYS A 88 -3.73 -2.25 -5.75
N HIS A 89 -3.08 -3.37 -5.46
CA HIS A 89 -2.94 -3.90 -4.09
C HIS A 89 -1.97 -3.07 -3.25
N VAL A 90 -0.83 -2.68 -3.82
CA VAL A 90 0.12 -1.75 -3.18
C VAL A 90 -0.57 -0.43 -2.87
N ALA A 91 -1.31 0.12 -3.84
CA ALA A 91 -2.06 1.35 -3.64
C ALA A 91 -3.07 1.22 -2.49
N ALA A 92 -3.83 0.12 -2.45
CA ALA A 92 -4.78 -0.15 -1.37
C ALA A 92 -4.08 -0.23 0.01
N LEU A 93 -2.97 -0.97 0.10
CA LEU A 93 -2.21 -1.11 1.34
C LEU A 93 -1.65 0.24 1.83
N LEU A 94 -1.06 1.03 0.93
CA LEU A 94 -0.53 2.36 1.28
C LEU A 94 -1.62 3.31 1.79
N ILE A 95 -2.80 3.27 1.18
CA ILE A 95 -3.95 4.05 1.64
C ILE A 95 -4.40 3.57 3.01
N SER A 96 -4.48 2.25 3.23
CA SER A 96 -4.84 1.67 4.53
C SER A 96 -3.89 2.09 5.64
N ILE A 97 -2.58 1.99 5.40
CA ILE A 97 -1.56 2.34 6.39
C ILE A 97 -1.63 3.84 6.71
N ARG A 98 -1.77 4.69 5.69
CA ARG A 98 -1.90 6.14 5.88
C ARG A 98 -3.17 6.51 6.65
N ASP A 99 -4.28 5.84 6.36
CA ASP A 99 -5.55 6.06 7.07
C ASP A 99 -5.42 5.63 8.54
N GLN A 100 -4.83 4.47 8.81
CA GLN A 100 -4.52 4.02 10.18
C GLN A 100 -3.59 4.98 10.90
N ALA A 101 -2.57 5.51 10.22
CA ALA A 101 -1.58 6.40 10.82
C ALA A 101 -2.10 7.83 11.03
N ARG A 102 -3.20 8.24 10.38
CA ARG A 102 -3.90 9.52 10.63
C ARG A 102 -5.06 9.39 11.61
N GLY A 103 -5.66 8.20 11.71
CA GLY A 103 -6.76 7.91 12.62
C GLY A 103 -6.33 7.41 14.01
N ALA A 104 -5.03 7.20 14.24
CA ALA A 104 -4.44 6.78 15.52
C ALA A 104 -3.92 7.95 16.35
#